data_AF-A0A9D3ZUT6-F1
#
_entry.id   AF-A0A9D3ZUT6-F1
#
_cell.length_a   1.000
_cell.length_b   1.000
_cell.length_c   1.000
_cell.angle_alpha   90.00
_cell.angle_beta   90.00
_cell.angle_gamma   90.00
#
_symmetry.space_group_name_H-M   'P 1'
#
loop_
_entity.id
_entity.type
_entity.pdbx_description
1 polymer ?
#
loop_
_entity_poly.entity_id
_entity_poly.type
_entity_poly.pdbx_seq_one_letter_code
_entity_poly.pdbx_strand_id
1 'polypeptide(L)'
;MAFLVAICFLLLKKMKCGCRQRKHLKSLILGPLTSFSYSELSLATAKFTERIGGGGFETVYKGVLKDGTMVAVKWLENTGQGIDEFLAEVDTIGNIHHVNLVKLIGFCIDKRHRVLVYEYMIRGSLDK
;
A
#
# COMPACT_ATOMS: atom_id res chain seq x y z
N MET A 1 -18.71 -12.98 3.95
CA MET A 1 -18.07 -11.90 4.73
C MET A 1 -17.17 -12.37 5.89
N ALA A 2 -17.11 -13.66 6.25
CA ALA A 2 -16.20 -14.15 7.30
C ALA A 2 -14.79 -14.57 6.81
N PHE A 3 -14.62 -14.82 5.51
CA PHE A 3 -13.39 -15.42 4.98
C PHE A 3 -12.24 -14.43 4.72
N LEU A 4 -12.54 -13.16 4.43
CA LEU A 4 -11.51 -12.11 4.23
C LEU A 4 -10.92 -11.60 5.55
N VAL A 5 -11.74 -11.53 6.60
CA VAL A 5 -11.28 -11.18 7.95
C VAL A 5 -10.34 -12.25 8.50
N ALA A 6 -10.59 -13.53 8.23
CA ALA A 6 -9.71 -14.63 8.64
C ALA A 6 -8.34 -14.58 7.96
N ILE A 7 -8.28 -14.24 6.66
CA ILE A 7 -7.01 -14.09 5.93
C ILE A 7 -6.26 -12.85 6.41
N CYS A 8 -6.95 -11.75 6.70
CA CYS A 8 -6.36 -10.55 7.30
C CYS A 8 -5.80 -10.83 8.70
N PHE A 9 -6.50 -11.61 9.53
CA PHE A 9 -6.01 -12.06 10.85
C PHE A 9 -4.80 -13.01 10.77
N LEU A 10 -4.71 -13.84 9.72
CA LEU A 10 -3.59 -14.75 9.51
C LEU A 10 -2.34 -14.04 8.97
N LEU A 11 -2.50 -12.95 8.21
CA LEU A 11 -1.38 -12.12 7.76
C LEU A 11 -0.84 -11.20 8.88
N LEU A 12 -1.70 -10.71 9.79
CA LEU A 12 -1.29 -9.87 10.92
C LEU A 12 -0.58 -10.63 12.06
N LYS A 13 -0.76 -11.96 12.20
CA LYS A 13 -0.17 -12.73 13.31
C LYS A 13 1.30 -13.13 13.13
N LYS A 14 1.91 -12.95 11.95
CA LYS A 14 3.27 -13.49 11.68
C LYS A 14 4.42 -12.52 11.92
N MET A 15 4.17 -11.30 12.38
CA MET A 15 5.19 -10.25 12.51
C MET A 15 5.57 -9.93 13.95
N LYS A 16 6.29 -10.85 14.59
CA LYS A 16 7.16 -10.55 15.75
C LYS A 16 8.62 -10.72 15.32
N CYS A 17 9.35 -9.61 15.14
CA CYS A 17 10.77 -9.36 15.50
C CYS A 17 11.37 -8.22 14.67
N GLY A 18 11.42 -7.02 15.25
CA GLY A 18 11.80 -5.76 14.62
C GLY A 18 13.28 -5.35 14.71
N CYS A 19 14.26 -6.16 14.27
CA CYS A 19 15.66 -5.71 14.21
C CYS A 19 16.44 -6.01 12.90
N ARG A 20 15.84 -6.61 11.85
CA ARG A 20 16.61 -7.12 10.69
C ARG A 20 16.46 -6.33 9.36
N GLN A 21 15.48 -5.44 9.22
CA GLN A 21 14.94 -5.07 7.90
C GLN A 21 15.70 -4.03 7.03
N ARG A 22 16.61 -3.18 7.55
CA ARG A 22 17.22 -2.09 6.73
C ARG A 22 18.05 -2.57 5.54
N LYS A 23 18.69 -3.75 5.60
CA LYS A 23 19.46 -4.30 4.47
C LYS A 23 18.58 -5.06 3.46
N HIS A 24 17.37 -5.46 3.86
CA HIS A 24 16.45 -6.23 3.01
C HIS A 24 15.60 -5.34 2.08
N LEU A 25 15.32 -4.10 2.50
CA LEU A 25 14.56 -3.15 1.69
C LEU A 25 15.20 -2.90 0.31
N LYS A 26 16.54 -2.83 0.22
CA LYS A 26 17.24 -2.68 -1.07
C LYS A 26 17.11 -3.88 -2.00
N SER A 27 16.99 -5.11 -1.48
CA SER A 27 16.80 -6.30 -2.33
C SER A 27 15.33 -6.48 -2.73
N LEU A 28 14.38 -5.99 -1.93
CA LEU A 28 12.94 -6.00 -2.22
C LEU A 28 12.53 -4.90 -3.22
N ILE A 29 13.24 -3.76 -3.21
CA ILE A 29 13.12 -2.70 -4.23
C ILE A 29 13.57 -3.19 -5.63
N LEU A 30 14.25 -4.34 -5.72
CA LEU A 30 14.63 -5.00 -6.97
C LEU A 30 13.54 -5.96 -7.51
N GLY A 31 12.31 -5.89 -6.98
CA GLY A 31 11.13 -6.54 -7.54
C GLY A 31 10.41 -5.66 -8.58
N PRO A 32 9.25 -6.09 -9.13
CA PRO A 32 8.50 -5.35 -10.16
C PRO A 32 7.79 -4.08 -9.65
N LEU A 33 8.04 -3.65 -8.41
CA LEU A 33 7.36 -2.50 -7.81
C LEU A 33 7.95 -1.19 -8.30
N THR A 34 7.07 -0.28 -8.73
CA THR A 34 7.48 1.04 -9.23
C THR A 34 7.67 2.02 -8.06
N SER A 35 8.80 2.72 -8.03
CA SER A 35 9.00 3.84 -7.10
C SER A 35 8.39 5.10 -7.69
N PHE A 36 7.45 5.71 -6.98
CA PHE A 36 6.81 6.97 -7.37
C PHE A 36 7.31 8.13 -6.51
N SER A 37 7.38 9.33 -7.11
CA SER A 37 7.57 10.56 -6.36
C SER A 37 6.25 11.05 -5.74
N TYR A 38 6.33 11.80 -4.64
CA TYR A 38 5.14 12.40 -4.03
C TYR A 38 4.39 13.31 -5.01
N SER A 39 5.11 14.08 -5.82
CA SER A 39 4.52 14.96 -6.84
C SER A 39 3.72 14.18 -7.88
N GLU A 40 4.19 12.99 -8.31
CA GLU A 40 3.46 12.14 -9.23
C GLU A 40 2.16 11.62 -8.61
N LEU A 41 2.21 11.15 -7.37
CA LEU A 41 1.02 10.67 -6.67
C LEU A 41 0.04 11.81 -6.36
N SER A 42 0.56 13.00 -6.05
CA SER A 42 -0.26 14.20 -5.86
C SER A 42 -0.98 14.59 -7.15
N LEU A 43 -0.32 14.54 -8.30
CA LEU A 43 -0.98 14.78 -9.60
C LEU A 43 -2.00 13.67 -9.91
N ALA A 44 -1.63 12.41 -9.72
CA ALA A 44 -2.48 11.26 -10.01
C ALA A 44 -3.77 11.25 -9.17
N THR A 45 -3.72 11.76 -7.94
CA THR A 45 -4.85 11.80 -6.99
C THR A 45 -5.56 13.15 -6.94
N ALA A 46 -5.26 14.05 -7.90
CA ALA A 46 -5.77 15.42 -7.90
C ALA A 46 -5.59 16.12 -6.53
N LYS A 47 -4.38 16.03 -5.98
CA LYS A 47 -3.96 16.49 -4.65
C LYS A 47 -4.68 15.78 -3.50
N PHE A 48 -4.85 14.46 -3.60
CA PHE A 48 -5.47 13.61 -2.57
C PHE A 48 -6.89 14.05 -2.21
N THR A 49 -7.73 14.31 -3.22
CA THR A 49 -9.08 14.87 -3.02
C THR A 49 -10.17 13.81 -2.84
N GLU A 50 -10.14 12.73 -3.63
CA GLU A 50 -11.16 11.66 -3.56
C GLU A 50 -10.75 10.56 -2.59
N ARG A 51 -11.17 10.66 -1.33
CA ARG A 51 -11.00 9.59 -0.34
C ARG A 51 -12.01 8.47 -0.57
N ILE A 52 -11.52 7.26 -0.78
CA ILE A 52 -12.33 6.04 -1.04
C ILE A 52 -12.34 5.05 0.12
N GLY A 53 -11.46 5.26 1.10
CA GLY A 53 -11.37 4.43 2.29
C GLY A 53 -10.45 5.03 3.33
N GLY A 54 -10.44 4.42 4.51
CA GLY A 54 -9.50 4.76 5.57
C GLY A 54 -10.01 4.32 6.93
N GLY A 55 -9.06 4.14 7.84
CA GLY A 55 -9.28 3.73 9.23
C GLY A 55 -8.53 4.63 10.20
N GLY A 56 -8.09 4.09 11.33
CA GLY A 56 -7.45 4.87 12.40
C GLY A 56 -6.17 5.60 12.00
N PHE A 57 -5.27 4.95 11.26
CA PHE A 57 -3.92 5.48 10.94
C PHE A 57 -3.60 5.47 9.44
N GLU A 58 -4.62 5.24 8.60
CA GLU A 58 -4.47 5.11 7.16
C GLU A 58 -5.61 5.80 6.40
N THR A 59 -5.27 6.40 5.27
CA THR A 59 -6.26 6.98 4.35
C THR A 59 -5.99 6.51 2.94
N VAL A 60 -7.03 6.08 2.24
CA VAL A 60 -6.94 5.59 0.86
C VAL A 60 -7.64 6.57 -0.07
N TYR A 61 -6.89 7.04 -1.07
CA TYR A 61 -7.36 7.95 -2.10
C TYR A 61 -7.45 7.25 -3.44
N LYS A 62 -8.41 7.64 -4.27
CA LYS A 62 -8.44 7.24 -5.68
C LYS A 62 -7.51 8.12 -6.49
N GLY A 63 -6.89 7.55 -7.50
CA GLY A 63 -6.11 8.28 -8.48
C GLY A 63 -6.07 7.60 -9.84
N VAL A 64 -5.51 8.30 -10.81
CA VAL A 64 -5.24 7.83 -12.16
C VAL A 64 -3.80 8.18 -12.50
N LEU A 65 -2.98 7.17 -12.79
CA LEU A 65 -1.59 7.37 -13.22
C LEU A 65 -1.54 7.95 -14.64
N LYS A 66 -0.37 8.42 -15.07
CA LYS A 66 -0.17 9.07 -16.38
C LYS A 66 -0.52 8.17 -17.56
N ASP A 67 -0.40 6.86 -17.40
CA ASP A 67 -0.73 5.83 -18.39
C ASP A 67 -2.24 5.50 -18.42
N GLY A 68 -3.05 6.14 -17.59
CA GLY A 68 -4.49 5.89 -17.45
C GLY A 68 -4.84 4.79 -16.45
N THR A 69 -3.85 4.15 -15.82
CA THR A 69 -4.09 3.10 -14.82
C THR A 69 -4.76 3.68 -13.58
N MET A 70 -5.94 3.18 -13.24
CA MET A 70 -6.63 3.57 -12.00
C MET A 70 -5.97 2.93 -10.79
N VAL A 71 -5.75 3.73 -9.75
CA VAL A 71 -5.02 3.31 -8.56
C VAL A 71 -5.72 3.70 -7.26
N ALA A 72 -5.49 2.89 -6.24
CA ALA A 72 -5.79 3.21 -4.84
C ALA A 72 -4.48 3.57 -4.14
N VAL A 73 -4.38 4.83 -3.72
CA VAL A 73 -3.20 5.40 -3.08
C VAL A 73 -3.40 5.40 -1.57
N LYS A 74 -2.79 4.43 -0.89
CA LYS A 74 -2.86 4.23 0.55
C LYS A 74 -1.76 5.04 1.24
N TRP A 75 -2.16 6.07 1.97
CA TRP A 75 -1.30 6.92 2.77
C TRP A 75 -1.21 6.38 4.20
N LEU A 76 0.01 6.10 4.66
CA LEU A 76 0.32 5.70 6.04
C LEU A 76 0.88 6.88 6.84
N GLU A 77 0.44 7.02 8.09
CA GLU A 77 0.96 8.06 8.98
C GLU A 77 2.47 7.93 9.21
N ASN A 78 3.15 9.07 9.36
CA ASN A 78 4.59 9.11 9.63
C ASN A 78 4.91 8.90 11.12
N THR A 79 4.30 7.88 11.72
CA THR A 79 4.57 7.41 13.08
C THR A 79 5.50 6.20 13.02
N GLY A 80 6.09 5.81 14.16
CA GLY A 80 6.91 4.58 14.23
C GLY A 80 6.12 3.36 13.74
N GLN A 81 4.85 3.28 14.12
CA GLN A 81 3.93 2.22 13.69
C GLN A 81 3.68 2.24 12.18
N GLY A 82 3.41 3.39 11.57
CA GLY A 82 3.16 3.47 10.13
C GLY A 82 4.38 3.11 9.27
N ILE A 83 5.61 3.31 9.79
CA ILE A 83 6.83 2.84 9.13
C ILE A 83 6.91 1.30 9.17
N ASP A 84 6.61 0.69 10.32
CA ASP A 84 6.63 -0.77 10.45
C ASP A 84 5.55 -1.43 9.58
N GLU A 85 4.35 -0.84 9.52
CA GLU A 85 3.25 -1.27 8.64
C GLU A 85 3.62 -1.12 7.16
N PHE A 86 4.26 -0.02 6.77
CA PHE A 86 4.76 0.16 5.40
C PHE A 86 5.76 -0.95 5.02
N LEU A 87 6.73 -1.21 5.89
CA LEU A 87 7.76 -2.22 5.64
C LEU A 87 7.14 -3.63 5.60
N ALA A 88 6.19 -3.91 6.49
CA ALA A 88 5.42 -5.14 6.52
C ALA A 88 4.72 -5.39 5.18
N GLU A 89 3.97 -4.41 4.69
CA GLU A 89 3.19 -4.54 3.45
C GLU A 89 4.10 -4.70 2.23
N VAL A 90 5.19 -3.93 2.14
CA VAL A 90 6.17 -4.08 1.04
C VAL A 90 6.85 -5.45 1.06
N ASP A 91 7.25 -5.94 2.23
CA ASP A 91 7.93 -7.24 2.38
C ASP A 91 7.00 -8.42 2.09
N THR A 92 5.76 -8.35 2.56
CA THR A 92 4.79 -9.45 2.46
C THR A 92 4.00 -9.42 1.15
N ILE A 93 3.44 -8.28 0.74
CA ILE A 93 2.53 -8.15 -0.42
C ILE A 93 3.31 -7.85 -1.69
N GLY A 94 4.47 -7.18 -1.60
CA GLY A 94 5.24 -6.77 -2.76
C GLY A 94 5.69 -7.89 -3.70
N ASN A 95 5.77 -9.13 -3.19
CA ASN A 95 6.15 -10.31 -3.96
C ASN A 95 5.01 -11.30 -4.20
N ILE A 96 3.78 -11.00 -3.75
CA ILE A 96 2.64 -11.89 -3.92
C ILE A 96 1.83 -11.44 -5.14
N HIS A 97 1.72 -12.33 -6.13
CA HIS A 97 0.80 -12.16 -7.25
C HIS A 97 -0.24 -13.28 -7.20
N HIS A 98 -1.46 -12.95 -6.75
CA HIS A 98 -2.55 -13.90 -6.64
C HIS A 98 -3.84 -13.26 -7.16
N VAL A 99 -4.66 -14.01 -7.91
CA VAL A 99 -5.90 -13.53 -8.55
C VAL A 99 -6.91 -12.93 -7.57
N ASN A 100 -6.86 -13.34 -6.29
CA ASN A 100 -7.75 -12.85 -5.23
C ASN A 100 -7.12 -11.79 -4.31
N LEU A 101 -5.94 -11.26 -4.65
CA LEU A 101 -5.27 -10.20 -3.89
C LEU A 101 -5.10 -8.96 -4.77
N VAL A 102 -5.37 -7.79 -4.19
CA VAL A 102 -5.16 -6.51 -4.88
C VAL A 102 -3.66 -6.35 -5.13
N LYS A 103 -3.29 -6.11 -6.39
CA LYS A 103 -1.89 -5.96 -6.79
C LYS A 103 -1.30 -4.69 -6.21
N LEU A 104 -0.19 -4.83 -5.49
CA LEU A 104 0.68 -3.69 -5.16
C LEU A 104 1.46 -3.31 -6.44
N ILE A 105 1.25 -2.10 -6.94
CA ILE A 105 1.90 -1.57 -8.14
C ILE A 105 3.24 -0.93 -7.76
N GLY A 106 3.27 -0.27 -6.61
CA GLY A 106 4.45 0.47 -6.20
C GLY A 106 4.29 1.21 -4.90
N PHE A 107 5.25 2.08 -4.63
CA PHE A 107 5.34 2.81 -3.37
C PHE A 107 5.97 4.19 -3.56
N CYS A 108 5.77 5.08 -2.60
CA CYS A 108 6.50 6.33 -2.46
C CYS A 108 7.09 6.42 -1.05
N ILE A 109 8.39 6.69 -1.00
CA ILE A 109 9.12 7.01 0.22
C ILE A 109 9.67 8.42 0.04
N ASP A 110 9.01 9.39 0.65
CA ASP A 110 9.54 10.74 0.82
C ASP A 110 9.66 11.04 2.32
N LYS A 111 10.49 12.01 2.71
CA LYS A 111 10.92 12.30 4.10
C LYS A 111 9.86 11.99 5.16
N ARG A 112 8.64 12.50 4.97
CA ARG A 112 7.48 12.31 5.86
C ARG A 112 6.33 11.53 5.24
N HIS A 113 6.48 11.01 4.02
CA HIS A 113 5.42 10.34 3.30
C HIS A 113 5.81 8.89 3.06
N ARG A 114 4.99 7.98 3.57
CA ARG A 114 5.03 6.54 3.26
C ARG A 114 3.70 6.23 2.60
N VAL A 115 3.75 5.94 1.31
CA VAL A 115 2.56 5.75 0.49
C VAL A 115 2.70 4.47 -0.31
N LEU A 116 1.63 3.71 -0.38
CA LEU A 116 1.53 2.49 -1.17
C LEU A 116 0.52 2.70 -2.29
N VAL A 117 0.83 2.15 -3.45
CA VAL A 117 0.04 2.32 -4.66
C VAL A 117 -0.48 0.94 -5.09
N TYR A 118 -1.78 0.77 -5.01
CA TYR A 118 -2.48 -0.44 -5.38
C TYR A 118 -3.28 -0.25 -6.66
N GLU A 119 -3.55 -1.34 -7.35
CA GLU A 119 -4.55 -1.37 -8.42
C GLU A 119 -5.94 -1.04 -7.86
N TYR A 120 -6.67 -0.13 -8.53
CA TYR A 120 -8.02 0.23 -8.10
C TYR A 120 -9.04 -0.85 -8.49
N MET A 121 -9.75 -1.38 -7.50
CA MET A 121 -10.83 -2.34 -7.72
C MET A 121 -12.14 -1.63 -8.06
N ILE A 122 -12.57 -1.71 -9.32
CA ILE A 122 -13.78 -1.03 -9.84
C ILE A 122 -15.05 -1.42 -9.09
N ARG A 123 -15.13 -2.66 -8.59
CA ARG A 123 -16.31 -3.16 -7.86
C ARG A 123 -16.36 -2.73 -6.38
N GLY A 124 -15.37 -1.96 -5.92
CA GLY A 124 -15.34 -1.40 -4.57
C GLY A 124 -15.16 -2.45 -3.47
N SER A 125 -15.42 -2.03 -2.23
CA SER A 125 -15.37 -2.93 -1.06
C SER A 125 -16.49 -3.98 -1.12
N LEU A 126 -16.19 -5.17 -0.59
CA LEU A 126 -17.13 -6.28 -0.49
C LEU A 126 -18.14 -6.11 0.66
N ASP A 127 -17.98 -5.11 1.53
CA ASP A 127 -18.86 -4.89 2.70
C ASP A 127 -20.16 -4.12 2.39
N LYS A 128 -20.77 -4.38 1.21
CA LYS A 128 -22.09 -3.82 0.85
C LYS A 128 -23.20 -4.85 0.98
#